data_AF-A0A8C8W3G0-F1
#
_entry.id   AF-A0A8C8W3G0-F1
#
_cell.length_a   1.000
_cell.length_b   1.000
_cell.length_c   1.000
_cell.angle_alpha   90.00
_cell.angle_beta   90.00
_cell.angle_gamma   90.00
#
_symmetry.space_group_name_H-M   'P 1'
#
loop_
_entity.id
_entity.type
_entity.pdbx_description
1 polymer ?
#
loop_
_entity_poly.entity_id
_entity_poly.type
_entity_poly.pdbx_seq_one_letter_code
_entity_poly.pdbx_strand_id
1 'polypeptide(L)'
;MSVLTSPRGKAEVVHCRRTESQDIFCIKSLIRKFTQKLFGRLNIIYLLEKANLAVTLCNDKEEIMAHAIFLDYPNWNVAKQDDWVSLFQELDNEIPCTPLNTLFMHFFVAVDEYSTGCLKEIIRTVFKAVPELYFIFLIVPTYVSLGSTLITVFDQVGNIPCLTYDEDFAVHICHRHDHYPQLHIRKARVEDHDDLMPIFMHYDNTLREIYGEYFLAELIEAQDEENHAVVCEVGDSSRGPCLSTPGTDM
;
A
#
# COMPACT_ATOMS: atom_id res chain seq x y z
N MET A 1 -3.08 10.33 -10.60
CA MET A 1 -3.63 9.52 -11.69
C MET A 1 -2.50 8.70 -12.28
N SER A 2 -2.77 7.45 -12.65
CA SER A 2 -1.80 6.49 -13.18
C SER A 2 -2.32 5.94 -14.49
N VAL A 3 -1.45 5.40 -15.35
CA VAL A 3 -1.87 4.80 -16.62
C VAL A 3 -1.67 3.30 -16.55
N LEU A 4 -2.75 2.54 -16.80
CA LEU A 4 -2.68 1.10 -16.97
C LEU A 4 -2.65 0.76 -18.46
N THR A 5 -1.89 -0.25 -18.84
CA THR A 5 -1.84 -0.75 -20.22
C THR A 5 -2.27 -2.21 -20.24
N SER A 6 -3.25 -2.54 -21.08
CA SER A 6 -3.69 -3.91 -21.24
C SER A 6 -2.65 -4.74 -22.02
N PRO A 7 -2.70 -6.09 -21.95
CA PRO A 7 -1.87 -6.96 -22.78
C PRO A 7 -2.05 -6.71 -24.29
N ARG A 8 -3.15 -6.08 -24.70
CA ARG A 8 -3.46 -5.72 -26.09
C ARG A 8 -3.00 -4.30 -26.46
N GLY A 9 -2.31 -3.61 -25.56
CA GLY A 9 -1.76 -2.26 -25.76
C GLY A 9 -2.75 -1.12 -25.54
N LYS A 10 -3.96 -1.38 -25.02
CA LYS A 10 -4.93 -0.32 -24.73
C LYS A 10 -4.57 0.35 -23.40
N ALA A 11 -4.44 1.67 -23.42
CA ALA A 11 -4.15 2.46 -22.22
C ALA A 11 -5.43 3.00 -21.59
N GLU A 12 -5.53 2.95 -20.27
CA GLU A 12 -6.60 3.53 -19.46
C GLU A 12 -5.97 4.41 -18.37
N VAL A 13 -6.46 5.64 -18.23
CA VAL A 13 -6.06 6.51 -17.12
C VAL A 13 -6.93 6.18 -15.92
N VAL A 14 -6.30 5.90 -14.79
CA VAL A 14 -6.98 5.45 -13.58
C VAL A 14 -6.66 6.30 -12.37
N HIS A 15 -7.58 6.28 -11.42
CA HIS A 15 -7.39 6.86 -10.11
C HIS A 15 -8.06 6.01 -9.04
N CYS A 16 -7.46 5.99 -7.85
CA CYS A 16 -8.02 5.33 -6.68
C CYS A 16 -8.80 6.32 -5.80
N ARG A 17 -9.87 5.83 -5.19
CA ARG A 17 -10.57 6.52 -4.10
C ARG A 17 -11.04 5.52 -3.04
N ARG A 18 -11.46 6.03 -1.88
CA ARG A 18 -12.17 5.21 -0.89
C ARG A 18 -13.47 4.70 -1.51
N THR A 19 -13.81 3.46 -1.20
CA THR A 19 -15.05 2.85 -1.67
C THR A 19 -16.27 3.49 -1.02
N GLU A 20 -17.32 3.66 -1.82
CA GLU A 20 -18.61 4.20 -1.38
C GLU A 20 -19.70 3.12 -1.48
N SER A 21 -20.78 3.28 -0.70
CA SER A 21 -21.88 2.30 -0.69
C SER A 21 -22.58 2.15 -2.05
N GLN A 22 -22.57 3.20 -2.88
CA GLN A 22 -23.11 3.16 -4.23
C GLN A 22 -22.31 2.26 -5.19
N ASP A 23 -21.03 1.99 -4.89
CA ASP A 23 -20.16 1.15 -5.72
C ASP A 23 -20.58 -0.33 -5.70
N ILE A 24 -21.35 -0.75 -4.69
CA ILE A 24 -21.64 -2.16 -4.41
C ILE A 24 -22.28 -2.88 -5.60
N PHE A 25 -23.14 -2.21 -6.37
CA PHE A 25 -23.77 -2.82 -7.54
C PHE A 25 -22.73 -3.15 -8.63
N CYS A 26 -21.85 -2.20 -8.94
CA CYS A 26 -20.78 -2.36 -9.91
C CYS A 26 -19.71 -3.35 -9.42
N ILE A 27 -19.38 -3.34 -8.13
CA ILE A 27 -18.45 -4.32 -7.53
C ILE A 27 -19.00 -5.74 -7.67
N LYS A 28 -20.31 -5.94 -7.43
CA LYS A 28 -20.97 -7.25 -7.58
C LYS A 28 -20.92 -7.76 -9.02
N SER A 29 -20.99 -6.89 -10.03
CA SER A 29 -20.94 -7.31 -11.44
C SER A 29 -19.55 -7.80 -11.87
N LEU A 30 -18.49 -7.44 -11.14
CA LEU A 30 -17.12 -7.91 -11.37
C LEU A 30 -16.82 -9.27 -10.74
N ILE A 31 -17.70 -9.80 -9.89
CA ILE A 31 -17.47 -11.09 -9.21
C ILE A 31 -17.53 -12.25 -10.20
N ARG A 32 -16.50 -13.09 -10.17
CA ARG A 32 -16.41 -14.30 -10.98
C ARG A 32 -16.41 -15.54 -10.09
N LYS A 33 -16.59 -16.71 -10.71
CA LYS A 33 -16.47 -18.01 -10.02
C LYS A 33 -15.10 -18.16 -9.33
N PHE A 34 -14.04 -17.63 -9.94
CA PHE A 34 -12.70 -17.64 -9.38
C PHE A 34 -12.60 -16.83 -8.07
N THR A 35 -13.20 -15.63 -8.02
CA THR A 35 -13.30 -14.81 -6.80
C THR A 35 -13.95 -15.57 -5.65
N GLN A 36 -15.04 -16.29 -5.93
CA GLN A 36 -15.74 -17.08 -4.91
C GLN A 36 -14.94 -18.29 -4.42
N LYS A 37 -14.01 -18.82 -5.23
CA LYS A 37 -13.10 -19.89 -4.78
C LYS A 37 -12.04 -19.36 -3.83
N LEU A 38 -11.51 -18.15 -4.08
CA LEU A 38 -10.45 -17.55 -3.27
C LEU A 38 -10.96 -17.00 -1.94
N PHE A 39 -12.11 -16.31 -1.96
CA PHE A 39 -12.61 -15.55 -0.81
C PHE A 39 -13.92 -16.10 -0.24
N GLY A 40 -14.44 -17.20 -0.80
CA GLY A 40 -15.71 -17.78 -0.38
C GLY A 40 -16.93 -16.97 -0.77
N ARG A 41 -18.06 -17.24 -0.10
CA ARG A 41 -19.31 -16.50 -0.28
C ARG A 41 -19.35 -15.33 0.70
N LEU A 42 -19.23 -14.13 0.16
CA LEU A 42 -19.09 -12.91 0.95
C LEU A 42 -20.36 -12.06 0.97
N ASN A 43 -20.68 -11.51 2.14
CA ASN A 43 -21.60 -10.38 2.25
C ASN A 43 -20.79 -9.08 2.13
N ILE A 44 -20.72 -8.54 0.91
CA ILE A 44 -19.91 -7.35 0.59
C ILE A 44 -20.35 -6.13 1.40
N ILE A 45 -21.65 -5.96 1.66
CA ILE A 45 -22.16 -4.83 2.44
C ILE A 45 -21.58 -4.89 3.85
N TYR A 46 -21.69 -6.06 4.49
CA TYR A 46 -21.15 -6.28 5.83
C TYR A 46 -19.63 -6.09 5.89
N LEU A 47 -18.91 -6.60 4.89
CA LEU A 47 -17.45 -6.43 4.83
C LEU A 47 -17.06 -4.97 4.65
N LEU A 48 -17.77 -4.22 3.81
CA LEU A 48 -17.47 -2.80 3.57
C LEU A 48 -17.70 -1.97 4.84
N GLU A 49 -18.75 -2.27 5.61
CA GLU A 49 -19.03 -1.61 6.90
C GLU A 49 -17.96 -1.89 7.96
N LYS A 50 -17.30 -3.05 7.90
CA LYS A 50 -16.25 -3.46 8.84
C LYS A 50 -14.84 -3.14 8.37
N ALA A 51 -14.67 -2.73 7.11
CA ALA A 51 -13.36 -2.55 6.50
C ALA A 51 -12.53 -1.48 7.22
N ASN A 52 -11.30 -1.81 7.62
CA ASN A 52 -10.31 -0.81 8.02
C ASN A 52 -9.99 0.09 6.82
N LEU A 53 -9.87 -0.50 5.63
CA LEU A 53 -9.68 0.21 4.38
C LEU A 53 -10.35 -0.52 3.22
N ALA A 54 -11.07 0.23 2.40
CA ALA A 54 -11.66 -0.25 1.16
C ALA A 54 -11.34 0.74 0.03
N VAL A 55 -10.78 0.23 -1.06
CA VAL A 55 -10.29 1.04 -2.18
C VAL A 55 -11.01 0.63 -3.45
N THR A 56 -11.52 1.62 -4.18
CA THR A 56 -12.09 1.47 -5.51
C THR A 56 -11.16 2.16 -6.51
N LEU A 57 -10.83 1.46 -7.60
CA LEU A 57 -10.09 2.01 -8.73
C LEU A 57 -11.07 2.29 -9.87
N CYS A 58 -11.09 3.53 -10.35
CA CYS A 58 -11.94 3.99 -11.45
C CYS A 58 -11.08 4.45 -12.64
N ASN A 59 -11.64 4.38 -13.85
CA ASN A 59 -11.08 5.06 -15.02
C ASN A 59 -11.48 6.55 -15.04
N ASP A 60 -11.08 7.25 -16.10
CA ASP A 60 -11.41 8.66 -16.37
C ASP A 60 -12.91 8.93 -16.56
N LYS A 61 -13.71 7.88 -16.82
CA LYS A 61 -15.17 7.94 -16.95
C LYS A 61 -15.91 7.56 -15.67
N GLU A 62 -15.21 7.43 -14.55
CA GLU A 62 -15.77 6.97 -13.26
C GLU A 62 -16.31 5.53 -13.30
N GLU A 63 -15.91 4.72 -14.28
CA GLU A 63 -16.25 3.31 -14.34
C GLU A 63 -15.32 2.51 -13.42
N ILE A 64 -15.90 1.69 -12.55
CA ILE A 64 -15.13 0.86 -11.61
C ILE A 64 -14.37 -0.22 -12.36
N MET A 65 -13.05 -0.14 -12.29
CA MET A 65 -12.13 -1.12 -12.88
C MET A 65 -11.72 -2.20 -11.90
N ALA A 66 -11.60 -1.86 -10.61
CA ALA A 66 -11.24 -2.82 -9.57
C ALA A 66 -11.65 -2.34 -8.18
N HIS A 67 -11.68 -3.28 -7.25
CA HIS A 67 -12.00 -3.01 -5.86
C HIS A 67 -11.30 -4.00 -4.94
N ALA A 68 -10.87 -3.53 -3.77
CA ALA A 68 -10.32 -4.37 -2.71
C ALA A 68 -10.79 -3.93 -1.31
N ILE A 69 -10.92 -4.91 -0.41
CA ILE A 69 -11.28 -4.70 1.00
C ILE A 69 -10.18 -5.28 1.88
N PHE A 70 -9.78 -4.50 2.88
CA PHE A 70 -8.74 -4.84 3.84
C PHE A 70 -9.26 -4.72 5.27
N LEU A 71 -8.96 -5.72 6.10
CA LEU A 71 -9.26 -5.73 7.53
C LEU A 71 -8.04 -6.09 8.37
N ASP A 72 -8.09 -5.82 9.66
CA ASP A 72 -7.03 -6.06 10.65
C ASP A 72 -7.02 -7.50 11.24
N TYR A 73 -7.75 -8.43 10.63
CA TYR A 73 -7.80 -9.84 11.01
C TYR A 73 -7.83 -10.78 9.79
N PRO A 74 -7.44 -12.06 9.92
CA PRO A 74 -7.45 -13.06 8.85
C PRO A 74 -8.75 -13.17 8.03
N ASN A 75 -8.64 -13.33 6.70
CA ASN A 75 -9.80 -13.48 5.80
C ASN A 75 -10.44 -14.87 5.80
N TRP A 76 -9.80 -15.84 6.46
CA TRP A 76 -10.33 -17.18 6.73
C TRP A 76 -10.20 -17.50 8.21
N ASN A 77 -10.97 -18.49 8.67
CA ASN A 77 -11.04 -18.89 10.07
C ASN A 77 -9.83 -19.75 10.50
N VAL A 78 -8.62 -19.19 10.37
CA VAL A 78 -7.35 -19.82 10.78
C VAL A 78 -6.89 -19.36 12.16
N ALA A 79 -7.36 -18.19 12.62
CA ALA A 79 -7.08 -17.64 13.93
C ALA A 79 -8.27 -16.82 14.42
N LYS A 80 -8.31 -16.53 15.73
CA LYS A 80 -9.25 -15.55 16.27
C LYS A 80 -8.81 -14.13 15.89
N GLN A 81 -9.77 -13.22 15.80
CA GLN A 81 -9.50 -11.84 15.39
C GLN A 81 -8.57 -11.09 16.36
N ASP A 82 -8.61 -11.44 17.63
CA ASP A 82 -7.83 -10.84 18.72
C ASP A 82 -6.52 -11.58 19.03
N ASP A 83 -6.28 -12.74 18.39
CA ASP A 83 -5.15 -13.63 18.70
C ASP A 83 -4.61 -14.32 17.44
N TRP A 84 -4.30 -13.54 16.42
CA TRP A 84 -3.66 -14.04 15.19
C TRP A 84 -2.14 -13.87 15.19
N VAL A 85 -1.60 -12.91 15.95
CA VAL A 85 -0.18 -12.53 15.89
C VAL A 85 0.73 -13.70 16.23
N SER A 86 0.43 -14.43 17.30
CA SER A 86 1.22 -15.57 17.77
C SER A 86 1.37 -16.63 16.68
N LEU A 87 0.27 -16.93 15.98
CA LEU A 87 0.25 -17.94 14.91
C LEU A 87 1.10 -17.53 13.70
N PHE A 88 1.09 -16.26 13.33
CA PHE A 88 1.87 -15.76 12.19
C PHE A 88 3.35 -15.60 12.52
N GLN A 89 3.68 -15.30 13.78
CA GLN A 89 5.07 -15.33 14.26
C GLN A 89 5.63 -16.75 14.32
N GLU A 90 4.83 -17.73 14.72
CA GLU A 90 5.22 -19.15 14.67
C GLU A 90 5.43 -19.64 13.23
N LEU A 91 4.65 -19.13 12.28
CA LEU A 91 4.81 -19.45 10.86
C LEU A 91 6.16 -18.96 10.33
N ASP A 92 6.53 -17.71 10.65
CA ASP A 92 7.82 -17.13 10.29
C ASP A 92 8.22 -16.03 11.29
N ASN A 93 9.22 -16.35 12.12
CA ASN A 93 9.73 -15.44 13.15
C ASN A 93 10.49 -14.24 12.57
N GLU A 94 10.88 -14.29 11.29
CA GLU A 94 11.58 -13.18 10.63
C GLU A 94 10.61 -12.08 10.17
N ILE A 95 9.29 -12.32 10.26
CA ILE A 95 8.25 -11.35 9.88
C ILE A 95 7.71 -10.67 11.16
N PRO A 96 8.14 -9.43 11.48
CA PRO A 96 7.70 -8.71 12.68
C PRO A 96 6.30 -8.11 12.49
N CYS A 97 5.30 -8.95 12.21
CA CYS A 97 3.92 -8.52 12.07
C CYS A 97 3.31 -8.15 13.44
N THR A 98 2.53 -7.07 13.42
CA THR A 98 1.79 -6.52 14.56
C THR A 98 0.43 -6.04 14.08
N PRO A 99 -0.56 -5.86 14.98
CA PRO A 99 -1.86 -5.30 14.60
C PRO A 99 -1.80 -3.91 13.96
N LEU A 100 -0.74 -3.13 14.23
CA LEU A 100 -0.58 -1.77 13.71
C LEU A 100 -0.01 -1.76 12.28
N ASN A 101 0.87 -2.70 11.95
CA ASN A 101 1.61 -2.70 10.68
C ASN A 101 1.11 -3.75 9.67
N THR A 102 -0.05 -4.36 9.93
CA THR A 102 -0.56 -5.50 9.16
C THR A 102 -2.04 -5.35 8.82
N LEU A 103 -2.39 -5.62 7.57
CA LEU A 103 -3.77 -5.81 7.12
C LEU A 103 -3.88 -7.11 6.33
N PHE A 104 -5.10 -7.61 6.21
CA PHE A 104 -5.44 -8.80 5.44
C PHE A 104 -6.33 -8.40 4.28
N MET A 105 -6.05 -8.91 3.08
CA MET A 105 -6.92 -8.73 1.93
C MET A 105 -8.10 -9.71 2.03
N HIS A 106 -9.29 -9.18 2.30
CA HIS A 106 -10.52 -9.97 2.41
C HIS A 106 -11.24 -10.16 1.09
N PHE A 107 -11.00 -9.25 0.15
CA PHE A 107 -11.70 -9.26 -1.11
C PHE A 107 -10.92 -8.51 -2.18
N PHE A 108 -10.89 -9.05 -3.39
CA PHE A 108 -10.38 -8.38 -4.57
C PHE A 108 -11.16 -8.79 -5.82
N VAL A 109 -11.55 -7.80 -6.62
CA VAL A 109 -12.15 -7.98 -7.95
C VAL A 109 -11.58 -6.95 -8.91
N ALA A 110 -11.46 -7.32 -10.18
CA ALA A 110 -11.02 -6.42 -11.22
C ALA A 110 -11.57 -6.82 -12.60
N VAL A 111 -11.59 -5.86 -13.51
CA VAL A 111 -11.72 -6.11 -14.95
C VAL A 111 -10.50 -6.90 -15.40
N ASP A 112 -10.76 -8.09 -15.96
CA ASP A 112 -9.75 -9.11 -16.31
C ASP A 112 -8.57 -8.57 -17.12
N GLU A 113 -8.90 -7.76 -18.14
CA GLU A 113 -7.94 -7.19 -19.09
C GLU A 113 -6.91 -6.27 -18.39
N TYR A 114 -7.26 -5.68 -17.25
CA TYR A 114 -6.40 -4.76 -16.50
C TYR A 114 -6.03 -5.29 -15.11
N SER A 115 -6.41 -6.52 -14.78
CA SER A 115 -6.40 -7.06 -13.41
C SER A 115 -5.06 -6.89 -12.67
N THR A 116 -3.93 -7.20 -13.33
CA THR A 116 -2.58 -7.04 -12.76
C THR A 116 -2.22 -5.57 -12.52
N GLY A 117 -2.52 -4.69 -13.47
CA GLY A 117 -2.28 -3.26 -13.31
C GLY A 117 -3.13 -2.67 -12.19
N CYS A 118 -4.41 -3.08 -12.12
CA CYS A 118 -5.32 -2.66 -11.07
C CYS A 118 -4.85 -3.09 -9.68
N LEU A 119 -4.42 -4.35 -9.53
CA LEU A 119 -3.93 -4.87 -8.25
C LEU A 119 -2.71 -4.08 -7.76
N LYS A 120 -1.72 -3.88 -8.64
CA LYS A 120 -0.50 -3.12 -8.29
C LYS A 120 -0.83 -1.69 -7.87
N GLU A 121 -1.75 -1.02 -8.57
CA GLU A 121 -2.14 0.35 -8.23
C GLU A 121 -2.91 0.43 -6.91
N ILE A 122 -3.78 -0.56 -6.63
CA ILE A 122 -4.47 -0.67 -5.34
C ILE A 122 -3.47 -0.89 -4.20
N ILE A 123 -2.56 -1.86 -4.33
CA ILE A 123 -1.54 -2.16 -3.30
C ILE A 123 -0.68 -0.93 -3.01
N ARG A 124 -0.19 -0.26 -4.08
CA ARG A 124 0.57 1.00 -3.95
C ARG A 124 -0.23 2.09 -3.24
N THR A 125 -1.52 2.21 -3.54
CA THR A 125 -2.41 3.19 -2.89
C THR A 125 -2.62 2.87 -1.42
N VAL A 126 -2.81 1.61 -1.07
CA VAL A 126 -3.02 1.17 0.31
C VAL A 126 -1.79 1.47 1.16
N PHE A 127 -0.60 1.10 0.71
CA PHE A 127 0.65 1.44 1.40
C PHE A 127 0.89 2.95 1.47
N LYS A 128 0.51 3.70 0.43
CA LYS A 128 0.60 5.16 0.49
C LYS A 128 -0.37 5.77 1.51
N ALA A 129 -1.57 5.21 1.65
CA ALA A 129 -2.61 5.72 2.53
C ALA A 129 -2.36 5.41 4.02
N VAL A 130 -1.68 4.30 4.31
CA VAL A 130 -1.34 3.87 5.68
C VAL A 130 0.18 3.74 5.80
N PRO A 131 0.88 4.77 6.29
CA PRO A 131 2.34 4.76 6.42
C PRO A 131 2.88 3.64 7.31
N GLU A 132 2.15 3.29 8.37
CA GLU A 132 2.51 2.27 9.35
C GLU A 132 2.37 0.85 8.80
N LEU A 133 1.62 0.67 7.71
CA LEU A 133 1.35 -0.63 7.11
C LEU A 133 2.59 -1.15 6.37
N TYR A 134 3.13 -2.27 6.84
CA TYR A 134 4.32 -2.92 6.28
C TYR A 134 3.97 -4.21 5.56
N PHE A 135 2.91 -4.90 5.99
CA PHE A 135 2.53 -6.20 5.47
C PHE A 135 1.05 -6.22 5.09
N ILE A 136 0.76 -6.79 3.92
CA ILE A 136 -0.59 -7.20 3.57
C ILE A 136 -0.56 -8.72 3.43
N PHE A 137 -1.38 -9.42 4.21
CA PHE A 137 -1.53 -10.87 4.10
C PHE A 137 -2.73 -11.24 3.23
N LEU A 138 -2.63 -12.39 2.59
CA LEU A 138 -3.72 -13.05 1.88
C LEU A 138 -3.70 -14.54 2.19
N ILE A 139 -4.80 -15.06 2.72
CA ILE A 139 -4.96 -16.46 3.05
C ILE A 139 -5.89 -17.08 2.03
N VAL A 140 -5.53 -18.23 1.47
CA VAL A 140 -6.36 -18.94 0.48
C VAL A 140 -6.33 -20.44 0.74
N PRO A 141 -7.40 -21.19 0.41
CA PRO A 141 -7.37 -22.64 0.54
C PRO A 141 -6.25 -23.22 -0.34
N THR A 142 -5.48 -24.18 0.18
CA THR A 142 -4.30 -24.75 -0.50
C THR A 142 -4.61 -25.39 -1.86
N TYR A 143 -5.84 -25.86 -2.07
CA TYR A 143 -6.29 -26.41 -3.35
C TYR A 143 -6.66 -25.35 -4.41
N VAL A 144 -6.61 -24.05 -4.06
CA VAL A 144 -6.92 -22.93 -4.96
C VAL A 144 -5.64 -22.18 -5.34
N SER A 145 -5.40 -22.03 -6.64
CA SER A 145 -4.31 -21.17 -7.14
C SER A 145 -4.68 -19.68 -7.02
N LEU A 146 -3.72 -18.84 -6.62
CA LEU A 146 -3.82 -17.37 -6.65
C LEU A 146 -4.12 -16.80 -8.04
N GLY A 147 -3.83 -17.55 -9.10
CA GLY A 147 -3.96 -17.08 -10.47
C GLY A 147 -2.86 -16.08 -10.86
N SER A 148 -2.84 -15.71 -12.14
CA SER A 148 -1.78 -14.89 -12.75
C SER A 148 -1.72 -13.45 -12.23
N THR A 149 -2.76 -12.99 -11.54
CA THR A 149 -2.87 -11.61 -11.04
C THR A 149 -2.28 -11.50 -9.64
N LEU A 150 -2.80 -12.25 -8.67
CA LEU A 150 -2.41 -12.13 -7.26
C LEU A 150 -0.96 -12.56 -7.02
N ILE A 151 -0.47 -13.58 -7.75
CA ILE A 151 0.92 -14.04 -7.66
C ILE A 151 1.96 -12.98 -8.06
N THR A 152 1.54 -11.85 -8.64
CA THR A 152 2.47 -10.77 -9.03
C THR A 152 2.86 -9.83 -7.89
N VAL A 153 2.20 -9.93 -6.74
CA VAL A 153 2.44 -9.08 -5.56
C VAL A 153 2.47 -9.87 -4.25
N PHE A 154 2.12 -11.16 -4.28
CA PHE A 154 2.02 -12.02 -3.11
C PHE A 154 2.94 -13.22 -3.25
N ASP A 155 3.81 -13.40 -2.26
CA ASP A 155 4.69 -14.56 -2.11
C ASP A 155 4.16 -15.48 -1.00
N GLN A 156 4.29 -16.79 -1.18
CA GLN A 156 3.83 -17.76 -0.18
C GLN A 156 4.86 -17.88 0.95
N VAL A 157 4.39 -17.75 2.19
CA VAL A 157 5.23 -17.89 3.41
C VAL A 157 5.10 -19.29 4.00
N GLY A 158 3.92 -19.87 3.95
CA GLY A 158 3.69 -21.22 4.45
C GLY A 158 2.22 -21.63 4.46
N ASN A 159 1.91 -22.65 5.23
CA ASN A 159 0.55 -23.19 5.37
C ASN A 159 0.14 -23.27 6.83
N ILE A 160 -1.14 -23.03 7.10
CA ILE A 160 -1.74 -23.04 8.43
C ILE A 160 -3.04 -23.85 8.39
N PRO A 161 -3.32 -24.71 9.39
CA PRO A 161 -4.58 -25.44 9.47
C PRO A 161 -5.76 -24.52 9.80
N CYS A 162 -6.95 -24.83 9.28
CA CYS A 162 -8.17 -24.15 9.69
C CYS A 162 -8.58 -24.52 11.13
N LEU A 163 -9.17 -23.58 11.87
CA LEU A 163 -9.69 -23.86 13.22
C LEU A 163 -10.95 -24.74 13.20
N THR A 164 -11.67 -24.79 12.07
CA THR A 164 -13.01 -25.42 11.98
C THR A 164 -13.08 -26.64 11.08
N TYR A 165 -12.15 -26.81 10.14
CA TYR A 165 -12.19 -27.87 9.14
C TYR A 165 -10.81 -28.51 8.99
N ASP A 166 -10.78 -29.74 8.50
CA ASP A 166 -9.55 -30.46 8.15
C ASP A 166 -9.04 -30.02 6.76
N GLU A 167 -8.84 -28.71 6.61
CA GLU A 167 -8.32 -28.09 5.39
C GLU A 167 -7.20 -27.11 5.75
N ASP A 168 -6.09 -27.24 5.02
CA ASP A 168 -4.96 -26.32 5.15
C ASP A 168 -5.14 -25.10 4.25
N PHE A 169 -4.69 -23.96 4.76
CA PHE A 169 -4.71 -22.68 4.08
C PHE A 169 -3.28 -22.19 3.83
N ALA A 170 -3.02 -21.75 2.60
CA ALA A 170 -1.76 -21.14 2.23
C ALA A 170 -1.79 -19.65 2.61
N VAL A 171 -0.75 -19.22 3.33
CA VAL A 171 -0.54 -17.83 3.74
C VAL A 171 0.41 -17.18 2.76
N HIS A 172 -0.03 -16.06 2.21
CA HIS A 172 0.77 -15.25 1.32
C HIS A 172 0.96 -13.84 1.89
N ILE A 173 2.12 -13.25 1.61
CA ILE A 173 2.51 -11.94 2.08
C ILE A 173 2.84 -11.03 0.91
N CYS A 174 2.49 -9.76 1.06
CA CYS A 174 2.86 -8.67 0.19
C CYS A 174 3.59 -7.63 1.05
N HIS A 175 4.87 -7.39 0.75
CA HIS A 175 5.70 -6.47 1.50
C HIS A 175 5.58 -5.05 0.96
N ARG A 176 5.57 -4.08 1.88
CA ARG A 176 5.58 -2.66 1.50
C ARG A 176 6.75 -2.32 0.59
N HIS A 177 7.97 -2.77 0.91
CA HIS A 177 9.19 -2.35 0.24
C HIS A 177 9.23 -2.73 -1.26
N ASP A 178 8.49 -3.76 -1.68
CA ASP A 178 8.38 -4.17 -3.09
C ASP A 178 7.51 -3.23 -3.94
N HIS A 179 6.66 -2.43 -3.29
CA HIS A 179 5.65 -1.60 -3.95
C HIS A 179 5.75 -0.12 -3.61
N TYR A 180 6.31 0.19 -2.44
CA TYR A 180 6.45 1.53 -1.92
C TYR A 180 7.78 1.62 -1.15
N PRO A 181 8.74 2.43 -1.63
CA PRO A 181 10.05 2.50 -1.01
C PRO A 181 9.95 2.99 0.43
N GLN A 182 10.75 2.41 1.31
CA GLN A 182 10.95 2.94 2.65
C GLN A 182 11.83 4.19 2.54
N LEU A 183 11.32 5.29 3.09
CA LEU A 183 12.01 6.55 3.14
C LEU A 183 12.94 6.57 4.36
N HIS A 184 14.24 6.77 4.15
CA HIS A 184 15.21 6.99 5.21
C HIS A 184 15.31 8.49 5.51
N ILE A 185 15.04 8.87 6.76
CA ILE A 185 15.17 10.27 7.19
C ILE A 185 16.45 10.41 7.99
N ARG A 186 17.30 11.35 7.59
CA ARG A 186 18.51 11.73 8.33
C ARG A 186 18.66 13.24 8.39
N LYS A 187 19.52 13.72 9.29
CA LYS A 187 19.91 15.13 9.33
C LYS A 187 20.57 15.53 7.99
N ALA A 188 20.17 16.67 7.47
CA ALA A 188 20.71 17.25 6.26
C ALA A 188 22.17 17.68 6.49
N ARG A 189 23.01 17.50 5.47
CA ARG A 189 24.40 17.94 5.41
C ARG A 189 24.50 19.02 4.34
N VAL A 190 25.48 19.91 4.47
CA VAL A 190 25.71 20.98 3.49
C VAL A 190 25.92 20.42 2.08
N GLU A 191 26.52 19.22 1.97
CA GLU A 191 26.69 18.46 0.72
C GLU A 191 25.37 18.13 0.01
N ASP A 192 24.26 18.01 0.75
CA ASP A 192 22.94 17.72 0.17
C ASP A 192 22.39 18.91 -0.64
N HIS A 193 23.00 20.09 -0.54
CA HIS A 193 22.64 21.28 -1.31
C HIS A 193 22.45 20.98 -2.80
N ASP A 194 23.44 20.33 -3.42
CA ASP A 194 23.46 20.13 -4.87
C ASP A 194 22.37 19.16 -5.34
N ASP A 195 22.04 18.16 -4.51
CA ASP A 195 20.97 17.21 -4.78
C ASP A 195 19.57 17.83 -4.58
N LEU A 196 19.45 18.71 -3.58
CA LEU A 196 18.17 19.31 -3.20
C LEU A 196 17.80 20.53 -4.06
N MET A 197 18.79 21.27 -4.56
CA MET A 197 18.55 22.47 -5.36
C MET A 197 17.67 22.22 -6.60
N PRO A 198 17.92 21.19 -7.43
CA PRO A 198 17.05 20.86 -8.55
C PRO A 198 15.59 20.59 -8.12
N ILE A 199 15.39 20.01 -6.94
CA ILE A 199 14.05 19.71 -6.41
C ILE A 199 13.33 21.01 -6.03
N PHE A 200 14.00 21.92 -5.33
CA PHE A 200 13.42 23.23 -4.98
C PHE A 200 13.09 24.07 -6.22
N MET A 201 14.04 24.17 -7.16
CA MET A 201 13.88 24.98 -8.37
C MET A 201 12.79 24.44 -9.32
N HIS A 202 12.41 23.16 -9.18
CA HIS A 202 11.27 22.61 -9.90
C HIS A 202 9.93 23.24 -9.48
N TYR A 203 9.80 23.63 -8.21
CA TYR A 203 8.57 24.18 -7.66
C TYR A 203 8.57 25.71 -7.58
N ASP A 204 9.68 26.33 -7.18
CA ASP A 204 9.80 27.79 -7.05
C ASP A 204 11.26 28.26 -7.12
N ASN A 205 11.51 29.32 -7.89
CA ASN A 205 12.83 29.96 -8.02
C ASN A 205 12.97 31.22 -7.13
N THR A 206 11.88 31.69 -6.53
CA THR A 206 11.82 32.96 -5.77
C THR A 206 12.87 33.02 -4.66
N LEU A 207 13.07 31.92 -3.92
CA LEU A 207 14.04 31.88 -2.82
C LEU A 207 15.48 32.05 -3.29
N ARG A 208 15.84 31.46 -4.44
CA ARG A 208 17.17 31.65 -5.05
C ARG A 208 17.36 33.09 -5.53
N GLU A 209 16.31 33.71 -6.06
CA GLU A 209 16.38 35.11 -6.51
C GLU A 209 16.56 36.09 -5.35
N ILE A 210 15.95 35.80 -4.19
CA ILE A 210 16.02 36.66 -2.99
C ILE A 210 17.31 36.43 -2.20
N TYR A 211 17.69 35.16 -1.99
CA TYR A 211 18.75 34.77 -1.05
C TYR A 211 20.01 34.23 -1.73
N GLY A 212 20.05 34.18 -3.07
CA GLY A 212 21.21 33.75 -3.85
C GLY A 212 21.30 32.23 -4.05
N GLU A 213 22.33 31.78 -4.76
CA GLU A 213 22.46 30.37 -5.16
C GLU A 213 22.82 29.42 -4.02
N TYR A 214 23.33 29.93 -2.90
CA TYR A 214 23.79 29.12 -1.75
C TYR A 214 22.84 29.14 -0.55
N PHE A 215 21.64 29.73 -0.69
CA PHE A 215 20.73 29.93 0.44
C PHE A 215 20.41 28.62 1.19
N LEU A 216 20.30 27.51 0.45
CA LEU A 216 19.97 26.22 1.03
C LEU A 216 21.16 25.64 1.83
N ALA A 217 22.39 25.87 1.39
CA ALA A 217 23.59 25.47 2.11
C ALA A 217 23.70 26.25 3.43
N GLU A 218 23.46 27.56 3.39
CA GLU A 218 23.45 28.42 4.58
C GLU A 218 22.35 28.02 5.57
N LEU A 219 21.15 27.67 5.08
CA LEU A 219 20.04 27.20 5.91
C LEU A 219 20.37 25.86 6.60
N ILE A 220 21.00 24.94 5.87
CA ILE A 220 21.44 23.65 6.42
C ILE A 220 22.60 23.84 7.40
N GLU A 221 23.51 24.79 7.17
CA GLU A 221 24.62 25.08 8.08
C GLU A 221 24.13 25.75 9.38
N ALA A 222 23.12 26.62 9.29
CA ALA A 222 22.54 27.36 10.42
C ALA A 222 21.61 26.54 11.33
N GLN A 223 21.67 25.20 11.28
CA GLN A 223 20.88 24.33 12.16
C GLN A 223 21.33 24.46 13.62
N ASP A 224 20.38 24.55 14.55
CA ASP A 224 20.60 24.70 15.99
C ASP A 224 19.70 23.76 16.82
N GLU A 225 19.49 24.04 18.11
CA GLU A 225 18.64 23.21 18.97
C GLU A 225 17.15 23.29 18.57
N GLU A 226 16.70 24.41 17.98
CA GLU A 226 15.30 24.68 17.64
C GLU A 226 15.01 24.48 16.14
N ASN A 227 16.04 24.55 15.28
CA ASN A 227 15.93 24.46 13.83
C ASN A 227 16.75 23.29 13.28
N HIS A 228 16.07 22.25 12.79
CA HIS A 228 16.69 21.09 12.17
C HIS A 228 16.24 20.97 10.71
N ALA A 229 17.19 20.67 9.83
CA ALA A 229 16.93 20.29 8.46
C ALA A 229 17.12 18.79 8.32
N VAL A 230 16.14 18.11 7.74
CA VAL A 230 16.23 16.67 7.45
C VAL A 230 16.03 16.40 5.97
N VAL A 231 16.74 15.40 5.48
CA VAL A 231 16.61 14.90 4.12
C VAL A 231 16.00 13.52 4.14
N CYS A 232 15.25 13.25 3.08
CA CYS A 232 14.56 12.00 2.87
C CYS A 232 15.20 11.26 1.68
N GLU A 233 15.63 10.02 1.89
CA GLU A 233 16.35 9.21 0.91
C GLU A 233 15.58 7.92 0.60
N VAL A 234 15.62 7.49 -0.67
CA VAL A 234 15.08 6.20 -1.13
C VAL A 234 16.25 5.36 -1.64
N GLY A 235 16.71 4.39 -0.84
CA GLY A 235 17.98 3.72 -1.12
C GLY A 235 19.14 4.72 -1.16
N ASP A 236 20.13 4.51 -2.03
CA ASP A 236 21.27 5.43 -2.24
C ASP A 236 20.92 6.69 -3.08
N SER A 237 19.64 7.06 -3.19
CA SER A 237 19.21 8.24 -3.95
C SER A 237 18.31 9.15 -3.11
N SER A 238 18.82 10.34 -2.81
CA SER A 238 18.15 11.43 -2.09
C SER A 238 16.93 11.94 -2.88
N ARG A 239 15.77 12.05 -2.22
CA ARG A 239 14.55 12.65 -2.79
C ARG A 239 13.87 13.54 -1.76
N GLY A 240 14.40 14.76 -1.66
CA GLY A 240 13.68 15.92 -1.14
C GLY A 240 13.88 16.20 0.36
N PRO A 241 13.84 17.49 0.77
CA PRO A 241 13.95 17.87 2.17
C PRO A 241 12.57 17.94 2.83
N CYS A 242 12.48 17.55 4.10
CA CYS A 242 11.39 17.95 4.97
C CYS A 242 11.95 18.99 5.94
N LEU A 243 11.48 20.23 5.86
CA LEU A 243 11.74 21.25 6.87
C LEU A 243 10.60 21.16 7.90
N SER A 244 10.91 20.68 9.10
CA SER A 244 9.96 20.74 10.22
C SER A 244 10.22 22.02 11.01
N THR A 245 9.26 22.94 10.99
CA THR A 245 9.18 24.00 12.00
C THR A 245 8.45 23.47 13.23
N PRO A 246 8.94 23.69 14.47
CA PRO A 246 8.19 23.33 15.66
C PRO A 246 6.97 24.25 15.78
N GLY A 247 5.78 23.68 15.62
CA GLY A 247 4.51 24.32 15.88
C GLY A 247 3.80 23.67 17.06
N THR A 248 4.05 24.24 18.25
CA THR A 248 3.23 24.19 19.48
C THR A 248 3.13 22.86 20.24
N ASP A 249 3.96 22.78 21.29
CA ASP A 249 3.82 22.12 22.60
C ASP A 249 3.13 20.74 22.72
N MET A 250 3.92 19.80 23.26
CA MET A 250 3.50 18.61 23.99
C MET A 250 2.61 18.94 25.21
#